data_AF-A0A183KRN8-F1
#
_entry.id   AF-A0A183KRN8-F1
#
_cell.length_a   1.000
_cell.length_b   1.000
_cell.length_c   1.000
_cell.angle_alpha   90.00
_cell.angle_beta   90.00
_cell.angle_gamma   90.00
#
_symmetry.space_group_name_H-M   'P 1'
#
loop_
_entity.id
_entity.type
_entity.pdbx_description
1 polymer ?
#
loop_
_entity_poly.entity_id
_entity_poly.type
_entity_poly.pdbx_seq_one_letter_code
_entity_poly.pdbx_strand_id
1 'polypeptide(L)' 'MVLLNRMKDCVDAQLRDQQARFHEERSCTDRIATLRIIVEQSIEWNSSLYMNLIDYEKAFDSVDRTTLWKLL' A
#
# COMPACT_ATOMS: atom_id res chain seq x y z
N MET A 1 20.60 -9.17 -3.01
CA MET A 1 19.84 -8.93 -4.27
C MET A 1 19.34 -10.22 -4.95
N VAL A 2 20.00 -11.38 -4.81
CA VAL A 2 19.56 -12.61 -5.52
C VAL A 2 18.20 -13.11 -5.02
N LEU A 3 17.98 -13.19 -3.71
CA LEU A 3 16.70 -13.65 -3.14
C LEU A 3 15.53 -12.70 -3.48
N LEU A 4 15.76 -11.38 -3.39
CA LEU A 4 14.76 -10.37 -3.76
C LEU A 4 14.29 -10.56 -5.21
N ASN A 5 15.24 -10.67 -6.15
CA ASN A 5 14.92 -10.84 -7.56
C ASN A 5 14.19 -12.16 -7.85
N ARG A 6 14.43 -13.22 -7.06
CA ARG A 6 13.74 -14.50 -7.21
C ARG A 6 12.30 -14.48 -6.68
N MET A 7 12.02 -13.62 -5.70
CA MET A 7 10.70 -13.53 -5.08
C MET A 7 9.82 -12.44 -5.70
N LYS A 8 10.43 -11.47 -6.39
CA LYS A 8 9.77 -10.28 -6.95
C LYS A 8 8.50 -10.62 -7.72
N ASP A 9 8.60 -11.45 -8.76
CA ASP A 9 7.46 -11.75 -9.64
C ASP A 9 6.30 -12.44 -8.90
N CYS A 10 6.61 -13.31 -7.93
CA CYS A 10 5.60 -14.01 -7.12
C CYS A 10 4.88 -13.07 -6.15
N VAL A 11 5.64 -12.15 -5.53
CA VAL A 11 5.09 -11.18 -4.58
C VAL A 11 4.29 -10.11 -5.33
N ASP A 12 4.82 -9.57 -6.43
CA ASP A 12 4.17 -8.52 -7.23
C ASP A 12 2.82 -8.99 -7.78
N ALA A 13 2.72 -10.26 -8.20
CA ALA A 13 1.45 -10.85 -8.64
C ALA A 13 0.37 -10.95 -7.55
N GLN A 14 0.75 -10.91 -6.26
CA GLN A 14 -0.16 -10.96 -5.12
C GLN A 14 -0.47 -9.57 -4.54
N LEU A 15 0.30 -8.54 -4.91
CA LEU A 15 0.09 -7.18 -4.42
C LEU A 15 -1.22 -6.62 -4.99
N ARG A 16 -1.99 -5.95 -4.12
CA ARG A 16 -3.22 -5.28 -4.55
C ARG A 16 -2.88 -4.03 -5.36
N ASP A 17 -3.70 -3.74 -6.37
CA ASP A 17 -3.67 -2.52 -7.18
C ASP A 17 -3.87 -1.21 -6.40
N GLN A 18 -4.06 -1.27 -5.10
CA GLN A 18 -4.13 -0.06 -4.27
C GLN A 18 -2.78 0.18 -3.61
N GLN A 19 -2.00 -0.85 -3.32
CA GLN A 19 -0.74 -0.74 -2.60
C GLN A 19 0.30 -0.02 -3.45
N ALA A 20 0.73 1.15 -2.98
CA ALA A 20 1.74 1.95 -3.66
C ALA A 20 3.14 1.78 -3.04
N ARG A 21 3.22 1.24 -1.82
CA ARG A 21 4.50 1.07 -1.13
C ARG A 21 5.18 -0.20 -1.64
N PHE A 22 6.46 -0.07 -2.00
CA PHE A 22 7.32 -1.16 -2.51
C PHE A 22 6.95 -1.69 -3.90
N HIS A 23 6.12 -0.98 -4.65
CA HIS A 23 5.82 -1.29 -6.05
C HIS A 23 6.57 -0.32 -6.96
N GLU A 24 7.34 -0.83 -7.92
CA GLU A 24 8.27 -0.04 -8.73
C GLU A 24 7.58 1.09 -9.52
N GLU A 25 6.36 0.86 -9.97
CA GLU A 25 5.58 1.81 -10.77
C GLU A 25 4.74 2.81 -9.97
N ARG A 26 4.76 2.77 -8.62
CA ARG A 26 3.84 3.58 -7.79
C ARG A 26 4.59 4.38 -6.76
N SER A 27 4.44 5.70 -6.80
CA SER A 27 5.05 6.60 -5.84
C SER A 27 4.08 7.02 -4.73
N CYS A 28 4.64 7.50 -3.61
CA CYS A 28 3.86 8.15 -2.56
C CYS A 28 3.12 9.39 -3.11
N THR A 29 3.75 10.11 -4.05
CA THR A 29 3.20 11.29 -4.71
C THR A 29 1.89 10.98 -5.45
N ASP A 30 1.84 9.85 -6.16
CA ASP A 30 0.64 9.43 -6.90
C ASP A 30 -0.55 9.16 -5.97
N ARG A 31 -0.28 8.57 -4.80
CA ARG A 31 -1.30 8.37 -3.76
C ARG A 31 -1.77 9.69 -3.13
N ILE A 32 -0.86 10.64 -2.90
CA ILE A 32 -1.23 11.97 -2.40
C ILE A 32 -2.09 12.71 -3.44
N ALA A 33 -1.72 12.64 -4.72
CA ALA A 33 -2.52 13.23 -5.81
C ALA A 33 -3.92 12.59 -5.89
N THR A 34 -4.00 11.26 -5.77
CA THR A 34 -5.29 10.53 -5.76
C THR A 34 -6.16 10.96 -4.58
N LEU A 35 -5.58 11.09 -3.37
CA LEU A 35 -6.31 11.58 -2.19
C LEU A 35 -6.84 13.00 -2.40
N ARG A 36 -6.05 13.89 -3.01
CA ARG A 36 -6.50 15.26 -3.34
C ARG A 36 -7.70 15.25 -4.28
N ILE A 37 -7.65 14.44 -5.34
CA ILE A 37 -8.77 14.31 -6.30
C ILE A 37 -10.04 13.83 -5.60
N ILE A 38 -9.95 12.82 -4.72
CA ILE A 38 -11.11 12.31 -3.97
C ILE A 38 -11.71 13.40 -3.07
N VAL A 39 -10.88 14.18 -2.38
CA VAL A 39 -11.35 15.30 -1.56
C VAL A 39 -12.03 16.36 -2.43
N GLU A 40 -11.42 16.77 -3.52
CA GLU A 40 -11.96 17.79 -4.43
C GLU A 40 -13.32 17.37 -5.00
N GLN A 41 -13.45 16.13 -5.47
CA GLN A 41 -14.73 15.58 -5.96
C GLN A 41 -15.80 15.53 -4.89
N SER A 42 -15.42 15.22 -3.64
CA SER A 42 -16.39 15.16 -2.55
C SER A 42 -17.01 16.54 -2.25
N ILE A 43 -16.19 17.59 -2.35
CA ILE A 43 -16.60 18.99 -2.21
C ILE A 43 -17.48 19.39 -3.40
N GLU A 44 -17.07 19.05 -4.62
CA GLU A 44 -17.81 19.36 -5.85
C GLU A 44 -19.22 18.78 -5.84
N TRP A 45 -19.38 17.54 -5.36
CA TRP A 45 -20.67 16.85 -5.33
C TRP A 45 -21.44 17.01 -4.01
N ASN A 46 -20.95 17.85 -3.10
CA ASN A 46 -21.53 18.05 -1.76
C ASN A 46 -21.80 16.72 -1.03
N SER A 47 -20.86 15.79 -1.13
CA SER A 47 -20.95 14.45 -0.56
C SER A 47 -20.13 14.34 0.73
N SER A 48 -20.61 13.56 1.69
CA SER A 48 -19.85 13.30 2.92
C SER A 48 -18.66 12.38 2.62
N LEU A 49 -17.45 12.79 3.03
CA LEU A 49 -16.24 12.01 2.90
C LEU A 49 -15.65 11.69 4.29
N TYR A 50 -15.34 10.42 4.53
CA TYR A 50 -14.67 9.95 5.75
C TYR A 50 -13.34 9.29 5.37
N MET A 51 -12.26 9.67 6.06
CA MET A 51 -10.93 9.09 5.85
C MET A 51 -10.33 8.62 7.17
N ASN A 52 -9.79 7.40 7.16
CA ASN A 52 -9.04 6.84 8.28
C ASN A 52 -7.56 6.70 7.89
N LEU A 53 -6.68 7.28 8.70
CA LEU A 53 -5.23 7.13 8.60
C LEU A 53 -4.80 6.09 9.64
N ILE A 54 -4.29 4.95 9.17
CA ILE A 54 -3.83 3.86 10.02
C ILE A 54 -2.33 3.73 9.83
N ASP A 55 -1.59 3.78 10.94
CA ASP A 55 -0.16 3.48 10.99
C ASP A 55 0.10 2.36 11.98
N TYR A 56 1.08 1.51 11.67
CA TYR A 56 1.47 0.38 12.51
C TYR A 56 2.77 0.70 13.23
N GLU A 57 2.72 0.74 14.55
CA GLU A 57 3.93 0.90 15.36
C GLU A 57 4.89 -0.27 15.10
N LYS A 58 6.13 0.05 14.69
CA LYS A 58 7.20 -0.94 14.41
C LYS A 58 6.75 -2.07 13.47
N ALA A 59 6.09 -1.71 12.37
CA ALA A 59 5.45 -2.64 11.43
C ALA A 59 6.31 -3.84 10.97
N PHE A 60 7.63 -3.71 10.91
CA PHE A 60 8.53 -4.83 10.56
C PHE A 60 8.92 -5.70 11.76
N ASP A 61 9.05 -5.11 12.94
CA ASP A 61 9.41 -5.84 14.16
C ASP A 61 8.21 -6.60 14.75
N SER A 62 6.99 -6.10 14.48
CA SER A 62 5.74 -6.68 14.98
C SER A 62 5.23 -7.86 14.16
N VAL A 63 5.88 -8.22 13.05
CA VAL A 63 5.43 -9.32 12.19
C VAL A 63 5.72 -10.67 12.85
N ASP A 64 4.69 -11.50 13.00
CA ASP A 64 4.86 -12.89 13.44
C ASP A 64 5.63 -13.70 12.38
N ARG A 65 6.84 -14.13 12.73
CA ARG A 65 7.75 -14.82 11.80
C ARG A 65 7.19 -16.16 11.35
N THR A 66 6.49 -16.88 12.23
CA THR A 66 5.90 -18.19 11.88
C THR A 66 4.80 -18.04 10.84
N THR A 67 3.97 -17.01 10.97
CA THR A 67 2.94 -16.68 9.98
C THR A 67 3.55 -16.20 8.67
N LEU A 68 4.58 -15.34 8.73
CA LEU A 68 5.27 -14.87 7.53
C LEU A 68 5.85 -16.03 6.70
N TRP A 69 6.50 -17.00 7.33
CA TRP A 69 7.05 -18.18 6.63
C TRP A 69 6.00 -19.12 6.04
N LYS A 70 4.75 -19.07 6.49
CA LYS A 70 3.65 -19.85 5.89
C LYS A 70 3.02 -19.15 4.69
N LEU A 71 3.18 -17.83 4.61
CA LEU A 71 2.63 -16.99 3.54
C LEU A 71 3.60 -16.83 2.37
N LEU A 72 4.91 -16.92 2.63
CA LEU A 72 5.99 -16.96 1.64
C LEU A 72 6.19 -18.37 1.09
#